data_AF-A0A6A6WRQ6-F1
#
_entry.id   AF-A0A6A6WRQ6-F1
#
_cell.length_a   1.000
_cell.length_b   1.000
_cell.length_c   1.000
_cell.angle_alpha   90.00
_cell.angle_beta   90.00
_cell.angle_gamma   90.00
#
_symmetry.space_group_name_H-M   'P 1'
#
loop_
_entity.id
_entity.type
_entity.pdbx_description
1 polymer ?
#
loop_
_entity_poly.entity_id
_entity_poly.type
_entity_poly.pdbx_seq_one_letter_code
_entity_poly.pdbx_strand_id
1 'polypeptide(L)'
;MTTTPATFHPFPRLPTELRLQIWESSIENQIQQPVITVRVAAKGWRLTRVPPPPGVLYTNRESRNATLKNPSLRSFRIGPDSSPAYIHFSPQTTILELEIATDDEHSKCHDADQCITWRRIEDVLRDALSATETLHLRRRKIVDGTELGGEAHRLAPYGGAATLPTSSRGV
;
A
#
# COMPACT_ATOMS: atom_id res chain seq x y z
N MET A 1 -21.98 0.40 33.87
CA MET A 1 -20.51 0.40 33.77
C MET A 1 -20.13 1.25 32.57
N THR A 2 -19.69 2.48 32.80
CA THR A 2 -19.27 3.41 31.73
C THR A 2 -17.80 3.17 31.42
N THR A 3 -17.52 2.49 30.31
CA THR A 3 -16.16 2.34 29.77
C THR A 3 -15.66 3.70 29.32
N THR A 4 -14.69 4.26 30.04
CA THR A 4 -13.97 5.45 29.60
C THR A 4 -13.22 5.11 28.30
N PRO A 5 -13.40 5.88 27.22
CA PRO A 5 -12.67 5.63 25.98
C PRO A 5 -11.17 5.80 26.25
N ALA A 6 -10.42 4.70 26.18
CA ALA A 6 -8.97 4.73 26.27
C ALA A 6 -8.43 5.35 24.98
N THR A 7 -8.13 6.65 25.00
CA THR A 7 -7.52 7.33 23.87
C THR A 7 -6.05 6.93 23.80
N PHE A 8 -5.67 6.16 22.79
CA PHE A 8 -4.28 5.80 22.54
C PHE A 8 -3.48 7.05 22.11
N HIS A 9 -2.69 7.59 23.04
CA HIS A 9 -1.70 8.63 22.77
C HIS A 9 -0.33 7.97 22.81
N PRO A 10 0.34 7.73 21.66
CA PRO A 10 1.67 7.10 21.64
C PRO A 10 2.73 7.96 22.32
N PHE A 11 2.46 9.26 22.55
CA PHE A 11 3.39 10.21 23.15
C PHE A 11 2.75 11.09 24.23
N PRO A 12 2.14 10.53 25.30
CA PRO A 12 1.29 11.30 26.21
C PRO A 12 2.06 12.32 27.06
N ARG A 13 3.39 12.20 27.13
CA ARG A 13 4.28 13.11 27.87
C ARG A 13 4.84 14.25 27.01
N LEU A 14 4.58 14.26 25.71
CA LEU A 14 5.06 15.31 24.81
C LEU A 14 4.04 16.46 24.69
N PRO A 15 4.51 17.72 24.66
CA PRO A 15 3.70 18.85 24.22
C PRO A 15 3.05 18.59 22.86
N THR A 16 1.87 19.18 22.65
CA THR A 16 1.08 18.99 21.43
C THR A 16 1.86 19.33 20.16
N GLU A 17 2.68 20.37 20.22
CA GLU A 17 3.51 20.86 19.13
C GLU A 17 4.47 19.76 18.64
N LEU A 18 5.17 19.09 19.58
CA LEU A 18 6.09 18.01 19.25
C LEU A 18 5.34 16.79 18.70
N ARG A 19 4.14 16.48 19.22
CA ARG A 19 3.34 15.36 18.72
C ARG A 19 2.89 15.59 17.28
N LEU A 20 2.48 16.82 16.95
CA LEU A 20 2.12 17.20 15.59
C LEU A 20 3.31 17.13 14.65
N GLN A 21 4.49 17.62 15.07
CA GLN A 21 5.72 17.50 14.29
C GLN A 21 6.09 16.03 14.01
N ILE A 22 5.93 15.13 14.99
CA ILE A 22 6.14 13.70 14.78
C ILE A 22 5.20 13.16 13.70
N TRP A 23 3.92 13.54 13.71
CA TRP A 23 2.97 13.10 12.69
C TRP A 23 3.30 13.65 11.31
N GLU A 24 3.65 14.94 11.21
CA GLU A 24 4.08 15.59 9.96
C GLU A 24 5.28 14.87 9.36
N SER A 25 6.35 14.66 10.14
CA SER A 25 7.52 13.93 9.66
C SER A 25 7.22 12.46 9.35
N SER A 26 6.29 11.83 10.07
CA SER A 26 5.89 10.43 9.79
C SER A 26 5.17 10.29 8.45
N ILE A 27 4.40 11.30 8.05
CA ILE A 27 3.73 11.32 6.74
C ILE A 27 4.78 11.38 5.62
N GLU A 28 5.73 12.32 5.71
CA GLU A 28 6.79 12.49 4.72
C GLU A 28 7.60 11.20 4.50
N ASN A 29 7.92 10.49 5.58
CA ASN A 29 8.65 9.23 5.51
C ASN A 29 7.82 8.03 5.03
N GLN A 30 6.48 8.10 5.14
CA GLN A 30 5.58 7.02 4.72
C GLN A 30 5.05 7.18 3.29
N ILE A 31 5.39 8.27 2.59
CA ILE A 31 5.14 8.41 1.16
C ILE A 31 6.16 7.50 0.42
N GLN A 32 5.91 6.20 0.50
CA GLN A 32 6.59 5.20 -0.31
C GLN A 32 6.06 5.28 -1.74
N GLN A 33 6.89 4.89 -2.71
CA GLN A 33 6.51 4.81 -4.11
C GLN A 33 5.30 3.86 -4.26
N PRO A 34 4.09 4.35 -4.60
CA PRO A 34 2.92 3.50 -4.74
C PRO A 34 3.10 2.64 -6.00
N VAL A 35 3.29 1.34 -5.78
CA VAL A 35 3.31 0.35 -6.86
C VAL A 35 1.91 -0.22 -7.04
N ILE A 36 1.30 0.07 -8.18
CA ILE A 36 0.02 -0.46 -8.60
C ILE A 36 0.27 -1.56 -9.61
N THR A 37 -0.20 -2.77 -9.32
CA THR A 37 -0.10 -3.88 -10.27
C THR A 37 -1.47 -4.12 -10.91
N VAL A 38 -1.51 -4.01 -12.23
CA VAL A 38 -2.65 -4.36 -13.07
C VAL A 38 -2.35 -5.61 -13.85
N ARG A 39 -3.27 -6.57 -13.81
CA ARG A 39 -3.23 -7.74 -14.67
C ARG A 39 -4.11 -7.53 -15.88
N VAL A 40 -3.54 -7.79 -17.06
CA VAL A 40 -4.25 -7.81 -18.33
C VAL A 40 -4.58 -9.26 -18.65
N ALA A 41 -5.88 -9.58 -18.60
CA ALA A 41 -6.40 -10.92 -18.89
C ALA A 41 -7.42 -10.84 -20.04
N ALA A 42 -7.85 -12.00 -20.55
CA ALA A 42 -8.85 -12.08 -21.63
C ALA A 42 -10.19 -11.39 -21.28
N LYS A 43 -10.51 -11.21 -19.99
CA LYS A 43 -11.71 -10.50 -19.51
C LYS A 43 -11.46 -9.01 -19.22
N GLY A 44 -10.38 -8.44 -19.75
CA GLY A 44 -9.98 -7.06 -19.55
C GLY A 44 -8.99 -6.84 -18.40
N TRP A 45 -8.77 -5.58 -18.08
CA TRP A 45 -7.80 -5.12 -17.08
C TRP A 45 -8.37 -5.24 -15.66
N ARG A 46 -7.58 -5.79 -14.74
CA ARG A 46 -7.97 -5.97 -13.34
C ARG A 46 -6.87 -5.51 -12.40
N LEU A 47 -7.22 -4.67 -11.43
CA LEU A 47 -6.33 -4.33 -10.33
C LEU A 47 -6.06 -5.59 -9.49
N THR A 48 -4.78 -5.89 -9.28
CA THR A 48 -4.35 -7.05 -8.48
C THR A 48 -3.62 -6.63 -7.22
N ARG A 49 -2.81 -5.57 -7.30
CA ARG A 49 -2.11 -5.01 -6.16
C ARG A 49 -2.33 -3.52 -6.10
N VAL A 50 -2.80 -3.06 -4.95
CA VAL A 50 -2.95 -1.64 -4.63
C VAL A 50 -2.22 -1.41 -3.31
N PRO A 51 -1.39 -0.35 -3.20
CA PRO A 51 -0.69 -0.07 -1.96
C PRO A 51 -1.71 0.17 -0.82
N PRO A 52 -1.45 -0.34 0.38
CA PRO A 52 -2.32 -0.07 1.52
C PRO A 52 -2.28 1.41 1.88
N PRO A 53 -3.35 1.97 2.48
CA PRO A 53 -3.32 3.35 2.93
C PRO A 53 -2.24 3.55 4.02
N PRO A 54 -1.66 4.76 4.14
CA PRO A 54 -0.63 5.07 5.13
C PRO A 54 -1.09 4.73 6.55
N GLY A 55 -0.21 4.08 7.32
CA GLY A 55 -0.51 3.64 8.68
C GLY A 55 -0.92 4.80 9.60
N VAL A 56 -0.39 6.00 9.35
CA VAL A 56 -0.76 7.24 10.05
C VAL A 56 -2.26 7.59 9.98
N LEU A 57 -3.01 7.10 8.98
CA LEU A 57 -4.46 7.29 8.90
C LEU A 57 -5.23 6.41 9.92
N TYR A 58 -4.62 5.34 10.40
CA TYR A 58 -5.23 4.33 11.27
C TYR A 58 -4.71 4.35 12.71
N THR A 59 -3.59 5.01 13.00
CA THR A 59 -2.98 5.03 14.34
C THR A 59 -3.92 5.57 15.43
N ASN A 60 -4.37 6.82 15.30
CA ASN A 60 -5.32 7.46 16.22
C ASN A 60 -5.95 8.70 15.56
N ARG A 61 -6.87 9.36 16.28
CA ARG A 61 -7.59 10.55 15.78
C ARG A 61 -6.65 11.73 15.48
N GLU A 62 -5.62 11.93 16.29
CA GLU A 62 -4.68 13.04 16.12
C GLU A 62 -3.83 12.87 14.87
N SER A 63 -3.23 11.70 14.71
CA SER A 63 -2.44 11.31 13.54
C SER A 63 -3.28 11.47 12.27
N ARG A 64 -4.50 10.93 12.24
CA ARG A 64 -5.41 11.09 11.11
C ARG A 64 -5.71 12.55 10.78
N ASN A 65 -5.97 13.37 11.80
CA ASN A 65 -6.24 14.79 11.59
C ASN A 65 -5.01 15.55 11.06
N ALA A 66 -3.81 15.22 11.54
CA ALA A 66 -2.57 15.79 11.01
C ALA A 66 -2.36 15.37 9.55
N THR A 67 -2.59 14.09 9.23
CA THR A 67 -2.48 13.57 7.87
C THR A 67 -3.47 14.20 6.90
N LEU A 68 -4.74 14.34 7.28
CA LEU A 68 -5.76 14.95 6.41
C LEU A 68 -5.55 16.45 6.17
N LYS A 69 -4.79 17.13 7.05
CA LYS A 69 -4.41 18.54 6.88
C LYS A 69 -3.15 18.73 6.04
N ASN A 70 -2.38 17.67 5.82
CA ASN A 70 -1.15 17.76 5.04
C ASN A 70 -1.51 17.93 3.55
N PRO A 71 -1.13 19.05 2.91
CA PRO A 71 -1.51 19.32 1.52
C PRO A 71 -0.79 18.44 0.50
N SER A 72 0.35 17.86 0.89
CA SER A 72 1.17 17.01 0.03
C SER A 72 0.56 15.64 -0.15
N LEU A 73 -0.12 15.06 0.86
CA LEU A 73 -0.74 13.75 0.72
C LEU A 73 -2.17 13.88 0.19
N ARG A 74 -2.42 13.33 -1.00
CA ARG A 74 -3.76 13.31 -1.62
C ARG A 74 -4.24 11.89 -1.84
N SER A 75 -5.56 11.73 -1.84
CA SER A 75 -6.23 10.45 -2.08
C SER A 75 -6.82 10.44 -3.47
N PHE A 76 -6.52 9.40 -4.26
CA PHE A 76 -7.00 9.26 -5.63
C PHE A 76 -7.76 7.95 -5.78
N ARG A 77 -8.86 8.02 -6.53
CA ARG A 77 -9.66 6.85 -6.89
C ARG A 77 -9.06 6.21 -8.14
N ILE A 78 -8.83 4.91 -8.10
CA ILE A 78 -8.34 4.10 -9.21
C ILE A 78 -9.27 2.92 -9.48
N GLY A 79 -9.14 2.32 -10.65
CA GLY A 79 -9.85 1.12 -11.06
C GLY A 79 -11.21 1.38 -11.70
N PRO A 80 -11.91 0.30 -12.10
CA PRO A 80 -13.22 0.40 -12.73
C PRO A 80 -14.28 0.88 -11.74
N ASP A 81 -15.38 1.45 -12.25
CA ASP A 81 -16.46 1.95 -11.40
C ASP A 81 -17.15 0.86 -10.59
N SER A 82 -17.10 -0.39 -11.07
CA SER A 82 -17.64 -1.56 -10.38
C SER A 82 -16.84 -1.98 -9.15
N SER A 83 -15.55 -1.68 -9.10
CA SER A 83 -14.66 -2.05 -7.99
C SER A 83 -13.55 -1.00 -7.82
N PRO A 84 -13.88 0.18 -7.27
CA PRO A 84 -12.90 1.23 -7.10
C PRO A 84 -11.95 0.91 -5.96
N ALA A 85 -10.70 1.34 -6.10
CA ALA A 85 -9.72 1.34 -5.03
C ALA A 85 -9.18 2.77 -4.83
N TYR A 86 -8.50 2.99 -3.71
CA TYR A 86 -7.93 4.28 -3.36
C TYR A 86 -6.44 4.14 -3.10
N ILE A 87 -5.68 5.12 -3.60
CA ILE A 87 -4.26 5.26 -3.33
C ILE A 87 -4.00 6.62 -2.70
N HIS A 88 -2.97 6.67 -1.86
CA HIS A 88 -2.57 7.89 -1.17
C HIS A 88 -1.10 8.16 -1.47
N PHE A 89 -0.82 9.27 -2.14
CA PHE A 89 0.55 9.66 -2.45
C PHE A 89 0.65 11.18 -2.65
N SER A 90 1.90 11.67 -2.71
CA SER A 90 2.21 13.06 -3.05
C SER A 90 2.51 13.19 -4.53
N PRO A 91 1.67 13.87 -5.32
CA PRO A 91 1.84 13.90 -6.77
C PRO A 91 3.12 14.62 -7.25
N GLN A 92 3.65 15.53 -6.42
CA GLN A 92 4.84 16.33 -6.74
C GLN A 92 6.15 15.59 -6.43
N THR A 93 6.14 14.69 -5.45
CA THR A 93 7.37 14.09 -4.92
C THR A 93 7.45 12.59 -5.14
N THR A 94 6.33 11.96 -5.49
CA THR A 94 6.24 10.50 -5.57
C THR A 94 6.12 10.06 -7.01
N ILE A 95 6.93 9.07 -7.36
CA ILE A 95 6.81 8.38 -8.64
C ILE A 95 5.70 7.35 -8.52
N LEU A 96 4.67 7.46 -9.36
CA LEU A 96 3.64 6.44 -9.48
C LEU A 96 4.18 5.29 -10.34
N GLU A 97 4.24 4.07 -9.82
CA GLU A 97 4.65 2.90 -10.60
C GLU A 97 3.42 2.07 -10.99
N LEU A 98 3.21 1.89 -12.29
CA LEU A 98 2.19 1.01 -12.84
C LEU A 98 2.87 -0.21 -13.45
N GLU A 99 2.69 -1.35 -12.80
CA GLU A 99 3.16 -2.65 -13.25
C GLU A 99 2.04 -3.36 -14.02
N ILE A 100 2.26 -3.60 -15.31
CA ILE A 100 1.32 -4.27 -16.21
C ILE A 100 1.77 -5.72 -16.38
N ALA A 101 1.00 -6.64 -15.80
CA ALA A 101 1.26 -8.06 -15.85
C ALA A 101 0.42 -8.72 -16.97
N THR A 102 1.08 -9.41 -17.91
CA THR A 102 0.41 -10.09 -19.04
C THR A 102 0.49 -11.61 -18.88
N ASP A 103 -0.63 -12.30 -19.14
CA ASP A 103 -0.69 -13.76 -19.20
C ASP A 103 -0.12 -14.25 -20.55
N ASP A 104 0.80 -15.21 -20.54
CA ASP A 104 1.48 -15.71 -21.76
C ASP A 104 0.64 -16.66 -22.61
N GLU A 105 -0.33 -17.32 -21.98
CA GLU A 105 -1.12 -18.41 -22.56
C GLU A 105 -1.99 -17.99 -23.76
N HIS A 106 -2.16 -16.68 -24.02
CA HIS A 106 -3.04 -16.18 -25.08
C HIS A 106 -2.34 -15.25 -26.07
N SER A 107 -1.06 -15.50 -26.38
CA SER A 107 -0.26 -14.74 -27.35
C SER A 107 -0.74 -14.81 -28.82
N LYS A 108 -2.02 -15.13 -29.07
CA LYS A 108 -2.69 -15.05 -30.38
C LYS A 108 -4.04 -14.34 -30.35
N CYS A 109 -4.45 -13.74 -29.23
CA CYS A 109 -5.70 -12.98 -29.20
C CYS A 109 -5.43 -11.56 -29.71
N HIS A 110 -5.81 -11.30 -30.97
CA HIS A 110 -5.89 -9.95 -31.57
C HIS A 110 -7.03 -9.11 -30.96
N ASP A 111 -7.34 -9.33 -29.69
CA ASP A 111 -8.43 -8.62 -29.01
C ASP A 111 -7.93 -7.25 -28.57
N ALA A 112 -8.58 -6.20 -29.07
CA ALA A 112 -8.26 -4.82 -28.73
C ALA A 112 -8.32 -4.55 -27.22
N ASP A 113 -9.06 -5.38 -26.47
CA ASP A 113 -9.19 -5.31 -25.02
C ASP A 113 -7.92 -5.70 -24.25
N GLN A 114 -6.95 -6.35 -24.91
CA GLN A 114 -5.65 -6.70 -24.33
C GLN A 114 -4.54 -5.70 -24.68
N CYS A 115 -4.81 -4.73 -25.57
CA CYS A 115 -3.83 -3.73 -25.96
C CYS A 115 -3.55 -2.73 -24.82
N ILE A 116 -2.25 -2.49 -24.57
CA ILE A 116 -1.79 -1.42 -23.69
C ILE A 116 -1.93 -0.09 -24.45
N THR A 117 -2.96 0.66 -24.11
CA THR A 117 -3.24 1.99 -24.68
C THR A 117 -3.32 3.03 -23.57
N TRP A 118 -3.03 4.29 -23.90
CA TRP A 118 -3.17 5.40 -22.95
C TRP A 118 -4.57 5.49 -22.36
N ARG A 119 -5.61 5.26 -23.18
CA ARG A 119 -7.00 5.23 -22.71
C ARG A 119 -7.25 4.18 -21.63
N ARG A 120 -6.65 2.99 -21.74
CA ARG A 120 -6.76 1.95 -20.69
C ARG A 120 -6.00 2.33 -19.43
N ILE A 121 -4.86 2.99 -19.56
CA ILE A 121 -4.11 3.52 -18.41
C ILE A 121 -4.92 4.62 -17.71
N GLU A 122 -5.55 5.51 -18.47
CA GLU A 122 -6.49 6.53 -17.97
C GLU A 122 -7.69 5.91 -17.25
N ASP A 123 -8.31 4.86 -17.81
CA ASP A 123 -9.45 4.18 -17.17
C ASP A 123 -9.07 3.59 -15.80
N VAL A 124 -7.81 3.14 -15.64
CA VAL A 124 -7.30 2.57 -14.40
C VAL A 124 -6.88 3.65 -13.41
N LEU A 125 -6.04 4.58 -13.83
CA LEU A 125 -5.41 5.55 -12.94
C LEU A 125 -6.30 6.77 -12.70
N ARG A 126 -7.23 7.06 -13.61
CA ARG A 126 -8.19 8.18 -13.55
C ARG A 126 -7.48 9.48 -13.18
N ASP A 127 -7.99 10.18 -12.17
CA ASP A 127 -7.47 11.45 -11.69
C ASP A 127 -6.03 11.34 -11.20
N ALA A 128 -5.57 10.17 -10.75
CA ALA A 128 -4.19 9.95 -10.33
C ALA A 128 -3.20 10.15 -11.49
N LEU A 129 -3.61 9.82 -12.72
CA LEU A 129 -2.76 10.02 -13.89
C LEU A 129 -2.55 11.50 -14.20
N SER A 130 -3.62 12.29 -14.13
CA SER A 130 -3.53 13.74 -14.37
C SER A 130 -2.81 14.49 -13.26
N ALA A 131 -2.84 13.95 -12.04
CA ALA A 131 -2.22 14.58 -10.89
C ALA A 131 -0.73 14.27 -10.77
N THR A 132 -0.29 13.06 -11.16
CA THR A 132 1.10 12.63 -10.99
C THR A 132 2.05 13.36 -11.95
N GLU A 133 3.18 13.85 -11.45
CA GLU A 133 4.21 14.45 -12.30
C GLU A 133 5.04 13.38 -13.02
N THR A 134 5.25 12.23 -12.36
CA THR A 134 6.05 11.13 -12.90
C THR A 134 5.29 9.81 -12.82
N LEU A 135 5.22 9.11 -13.95
CA LEU A 135 4.66 7.76 -14.06
C LEU A 135 5.73 6.82 -14.61
N HIS A 136 6.02 5.75 -13.87
CA HIS A 136 6.84 4.64 -14.35
C HIS A 136 5.95 3.51 -14.82
N LEU A 137 6.11 3.13 -16.09
CA LEU A 137 5.43 1.97 -16.66
C LEU A 137 6.39 0.79 -16.67
N ARG A 138 6.01 -0.29 -15.99
CA ARG A 138 6.78 -1.52 -15.95
C ARG A 138 5.94 -2.66 -16.50
N ARG A 139 6.49 -3.43 -17.44
CA ARG A 139 5.85 -4.67 -17.91
C ARG A 139 6.43 -5.85 -17.14
N ARG A 140 5.56 -6.74 -16.66
CA ARG A 140 5.94 -8.04 -16.09
C ARG A 140 5.26 -9.17 -16.87
N LYS A 141 6.05 -10.20 -17.16
CA LYS A 141 5.56 -11.44 -17.75
C LYS A 141 5.19 -12.40 -16.61
N ILE A 142 3.95 -12.87 -16.55
CA ILE A 142 3.54 -13.89 -15.57
C ILE A 142 3.85 -15.25 -16.20
N VAL A 143 4.98 -15.85 -15.82
CA VAL A 143 5.34 -17.21 -16.24
C VAL A 143 4.78 -18.18 -15.19
N ASP A 144 3.81 -18.98 -15.62
CA ASP A 144 3.26 -20.17 -14.96
C ASP A 144 3.12 -20.14 -13.43
N GLY A 145 1.95 -19.69 -12.95
CA GLY A 145 1.23 -20.20 -11.77
C GLY A 145 1.95 -20.23 -10.41
N THR A 146 3.21 -19.85 -10.36
CA THR A 146 4.06 -19.89 -9.18
C THR A 146 4.17 -18.46 -8.73
N GLU A 147 3.24 -18.06 -7.88
CA GLU A 147 3.57 -17.06 -6.88
C GLU A 147 4.75 -17.64 -6.10
N LEU A 148 5.97 -17.38 -6.55
CA LEU A 148 7.14 -17.42 -5.69
C LEU A 148 6.83 -16.39 -4.61
N GLY A 149 6.27 -16.90 -3.51
CA GLY A 149 6.11 -16.20 -2.27
C GLY A 149 7.43 -15.49 -2.03
N GLY A 150 7.37 -14.16 -2.08
CA GLY A 150 8.37 -13.36 -1.40
C GLY A 150 8.26 -13.76 0.05
N GLU A 151 9.12 -14.69 0.46
CA GLU A 151 9.33 -15.08 1.84
C GLU A 151 9.81 -13.81 2.56
N ALA A 152 8.83 -13.04 3.02
CA ALA A 152 9.05 -11.97 3.96
C ALA A 152 9.43 -12.65 5.26
N HIS A 153 10.71 -13.00 5.40
CA HIS A 153 11.32 -13.25 6.69
C HIS A 153 11.24 -11.96 7.52
N ARG A 154 10.13 -11.80 8.21
CA ARG A 154 9.91 -10.97 9.39
C ARG A 154 9.12 -11.85 10.36
N LEU A 155 9.50 -12.09 11.61
CA LEU A 155 10.58 -11.63 12.49
C LEU A 155 10.68 -12.70 13.60
N ALA A 156 11.84 -12.86 14.21
CA ALA A 156 11.86 -13.16 15.64
C ALA A 156 12.55 -11.98 16.35
N PRO A 157 11.82 -11.19 17.15
CA PRO A 157 12.47 -10.27 18.08
C PRO A 157 13.10 -11.07 19.23
N TYR A 158 14.29 -10.62 19.63
CA TYR A 158 14.94 -10.99 20.88
C TYR A 158 13.98 -10.88 22.09
N GLY A 159 14.01 -11.89 22.98
CA GLY A 159 13.61 -11.68 24.38
C GLY A 159 12.90 -12.82 25.10
N GLY A 160 13.67 -13.78 25.62
CA GLY A 160 13.55 -14.26 27.01
C GLY A 160 12.42 -15.22 27.41
N ALA A 161 12.78 -16.49 27.65
CA ALA A 161 12.44 -17.20 28.89
C ALA A 161 13.32 -18.45 29.03
N ALA A 162 14.35 -18.35 29.87
CA ALA A 162 15.10 -19.51 30.33
C ALA A 162 14.16 -20.44 31.10
N THR A 163 14.00 -21.68 30.64
CA THR A 163 13.32 -22.74 31.39
C THR A 163 14.39 -23.68 31.90
N LEU A 164 14.60 -23.68 33.22
CA LEU A 164 15.48 -24.60 33.93
C LEU A 164 15.00 -26.05 33.74
N PRO A 165 15.88 -27.04 33.51
CA PRO A 165 15.50 -28.43 33.57
C PRO A 165 15.31 -28.85 35.03
N THR A 166 14.07 -29.14 35.42
CA THR A 166 13.72 -29.85 36.64
C THR A 166 14.31 -31.26 36.61
N SER A 167 15.18 -31.51 37.59
CA SER A 167 15.65 -32.83 38.00
C SER A 167 14.46 -33.75 38.29
N SER A 168 14.42 -34.91 37.62
CA SER A 168 13.57 -36.04 38.01
C SER A 168 14.46 -37.20 38.44
N ARG A 169 14.06 -37.78 39.57
CA ARG A 169 14.69 -38.83 40.36
C ARG A 169 13.90 -40.12 40.11
N GLY A 170 14.61 -41.25 40.00
CA GLY A 170 14.09 -42.62 39.91
C GLY A 170 14.80 -43.36 38.78
N VAL A 171 15.64 -44.36 39.03
CA VAL A 171 15.51 -45.52 39.94
C VAL A 171 16.76 -45.69 40.81
#